data_AF-A0A0C2X3Q6-F1
#
_entry.id   AF-A0A0C2X3Q6-F1
#
_cell.length_a   1.000
_cell.length_b   1.000
_cell.length_c   1.000
_cell.angle_alpha   90.00
_cell.angle_beta   90.00
_cell.angle_gamma   90.00
#
_symmetry.space_group_name_H-M   'P 1'
#
loop_
_entity.id
_entity.type
_entity.pdbx_description
1 polymer ?
#
loop_
_entity_poly.entity_id
_entity_poly.type
_entity_poly.pdbx_seq_one_letter_code
_entity_poly.pdbx_strand_id
1 'polypeptide(L)'
;MILLVVEVDKNLSNPEPQVIAKAIATFQHNNRKRVGLGLPTLDIMTIPCITMVGTRPFFYKVPVTMQLSNCVANGQYPSQPTVVSRCAPPAQPMVSGGMEVPDYRYTAL
;
A
#
# COMPACT_ATOMS: atom_id res chain seq x y z
N MET A 1 -5.20 1.86 -15.64
CA MET A 1 -5.28 2.17 -14.20
C MET A 1 -4.26 1.28 -13.51
N ILE A 2 -3.64 1.77 -12.45
CA ILE A 2 -2.78 0.99 -11.57
C ILE A 2 -3.68 0.34 -10.53
N LEU A 3 -3.58 -0.99 -10.39
CA LEU A 3 -4.43 -1.78 -9.50
C LEU A 3 -3.65 -2.34 -8.31
N LEU A 4 -2.32 -2.35 -8.38
CA LEU A 4 -1.43 -2.89 -7.36
C LEU A 4 -0.17 -2.03 -7.31
N VAL A 5 0.26 -1.70 -6.09
CA VAL A 5 1.55 -1.06 -5.84
C VAL A 5 2.51 -2.10 -5.27
N VAL A 6 3.69 -2.21 -5.86
CA VAL A 6 4.79 -2.99 -5.30
C VAL A 6 5.91 -2.04 -4.92
N GLU A 7 6.27 -2.04 -3.65
CA GLU A 7 7.39 -1.32 -3.07
C GLU A 7 8.47 -2.32 -2.67
N VAL A 8 9.47 -2.51 -3.53
CA VAL A 8 10.64 -3.29 -3.14
C VAL A 8 11.63 -2.33 -2.53
N ASP A 9 11.86 -2.51 -1.24
CA ASP A 9 12.73 -1.62 -0.47
C ASP A 9 14.16 -1.63 -1.03
N LYS A 10 14.77 -0.45 -1.14
CA LYS A 10 16.19 -0.28 -1.48
C LYS A 10 17.04 -0.01 -0.25
N ASN A 11 16.45 0.44 0.85
CA ASN A 11 17.13 0.84 2.09
C ASN A 11 16.29 0.38 3.28
N LEU A 12 16.83 -0.46 4.18
CA LEU A 12 16.23 -1.13 5.39
C LEU A 12 15.34 -0.29 6.37
N SER A 13 14.86 0.88 5.99
CA SER A 13 13.99 1.78 6.74
C SER A 13 12.54 1.30 6.72
N ASN A 14 11.72 1.88 7.61
CA ASN A 14 10.28 1.62 7.66
C ASN A 14 9.63 1.86 6.28
N PRO A 15 9.08 0.83 5.60
CA PRO A 15 8.52 0.97 4.25
C PRO A 15 7.14 1.63 4.24
N GLU A 16 6.48 1.72 5.39
CA GLU A 16 5.09 2.17 5.49
C GLU A 16 4.85 3.57 4.87
N PRO A 17 5.67 4.61 5.14
CA PRO A 17 5.44 5.93 4.56
C PRO A 17 5.46 5.90 3.02
N GLN A 18 6.37 5.12 2.43
CA GLN A 18 6.47 5.00 0.98
C GLN A 18 5.26 4.26 0.39
N VAL A 19 4.84 3.17 1.04
CA VAL A 19 3.65 2.41 0.66
C VAL A 19 2.40 3.30 0.64
N ILE A 20 2.21 4.12 1.68
CA ILE A 20 1.08 5.04 1.78
C ILE A 20 1.18 6.15 0.71
N ALA A 21 2.35 6.76 0.53
CA ALA A 21 2.57 7.79 -0.47
C ALA A 21 2.27 7.28 -1.90
N LYS A 22 2.75 6.08 -2.25
CA LYS A 22 2.49 5.47 -3.56
C LYS A 22 1.02 5.08 -3.75
N ALA A 23 0.31 4.69 -2.71
CA ALA A 23 -1.13 4.45 -2.78
C ALA A 23 -1.90 5.73 -3.13
N ILE A 24 -1.56 6.86 -2.49
CA ILE A 24 -2.19 8.16 -2.78
C ILE A 24 -1.84 8.62 -4.20
N ALA A 25 -0.58 8.53 -4.60
CA ALA A 25 -0.15 8.86 -5.96
C ALA A 25 -0.86 7.99 -7.02
N THR A 26 -1.09 6.71 -6.71
CA THR A 26 -1.86 5.79 -7.56
C THR A 26 -3.31 6.24 -7.73
N PHE A 27 -3.99 6.63 -6.65
CA PHE A 27 -5.34 7.18 -6.71
C PHE A 27 -5.41 8.43 -7.60
N GLN A 28 -4.47 9.37 -7.40
CA GLN A 28 -4.36 10.60 -8.19
C GLN A 28 -4.12 10.31 -9.68
N HIS A 29 -3.21 9.38 -9.99
CA HIS A 29 -2.91 8.95 -11.36
C HIS A 29 -4.14 8.31 -12.02
N ASN A 30 -4.82 7.41 -11.30
CA ASN A 30 -6.00 6.72 -11.81
C ASN A 30 -7.14 7.69 -12.13
N ASN A 31 -7.44 8.63 -11.23
CA ASN A 31 -8.46 9.64 -11.47
C ASN A 31 -8.09 10.56 -12.65
N ARG A 32 -6.83 10.97 -12.77
CA ARG A 32 -6.36 11.74 -13.94
C ARG A 32 -6.56 10.97 -15.25
N LYS A 33 -6.23 9.67 -15.25
CA LYS A 33 -6.44 8.80 -16.43
C LYS A 33 -7.93 8.63 -16.75
N ARG A 34 -8.81 8.54 -15.75
CA ARG A 34 -10.26 8.47 -15.95
C ARG A 34 -10.80 9.75 -16.60
N VAL A 35 -10.39 10.92 -16.11
CA VAL A 35 -10.74 12.21 -16.71
C VAL A 35 -10.29 12.28 -18.17
N GLY A 36 -9.07 11.85 -18.47
CA GLY A 36 -8.56 11.80 -19.85
C GLY A 36 -9.33 10.84 -20.78
N LEU A 37 -10.12 9.92 -20.21
CA LEU A 37 -10.99 8.99 -20.94
C LEU A 37 -12.47 9.44 -20.93
N GLY A 38 -12.78 10.64 -20.42
CA GLY A 38 -14.16 11.12 -20.28
C GLY A 38 -14.97 10.38 -19.21
N LEU A 39 -14.31 9.61 -18.34
CA LEU A 39 -14.96 8.88 -17.24
C LEU A 39 -15.01 9.74 -15.97
N PRO A 40 -16.05 9.61 -15.15
CA PRO A 40 -16.12 10.32 -13.86
C PRO A 40 -15.00 9.87 -12.92
N THR A 41 -14.47 10.77 -12.10
CA THR A 41 -13.50 10.41 -11.06
C THR A 41 -14.13 9.52 -9.99
N LEU A 42 -13.29 8.75 -9.28
CA LEU A 42 -13.70 7.98 -8.12
C LEU A 42 -13.44 8.80 -6.86
N ASP A 43 -14.41 8.82 -5.94
CA ASP A 43 -14.27 9.48 -4.64
C ASP A 43 -13.51 8.65 -3.61
N ILE A 44 -13.49 7.32 -3.80
CA ILE A 44 -12.77 6.38 -2.97
C ILE A 44 -12.22 5.22 -3.81
N MET A 45 -11.01 4.76 -3.49
CA MET A 45 -10.43 3.55 -4.06
C MET A 45 -9.57 2.86 -3.00
N THR A 46 -9.75 1.57 -2.80
CA THR A 46 -8.81 0.78 -2.00
C THR A 46 -7.66 0.33 -2.88
N ILE A 47 -6.45 0.80 -2.58
CA ILE A 47 -5.23 0.43 -3.30
C ILE A 47 -4.53 -0.69 -2.50
N PRO A 48 -4.43 -1.90 -3.05
CA PRO A 48 -3.59 -2.93 -2.46
C PRO A 48 -2.12 -2.59 -2.70
N CYS A 49 -1.30 -2.76 -1.67
CA CYS A 49 0.14 -2.56 -1.75
C CYS A 49 0.89 -3.76 -1.18
N ILE A 50 2.06 -4.04 -1.74
CA ILE A 50 2.98 -5.07 -1.27
C ILE A 50 4.33 -4.41 -1.05
N THR A 51 5.00 -4.73 0.05
CA THR A 51 6.41 -4.38 0.26
C THR A 51 7.21 -5.54 0.83
N MET A 52 8.53 -5.45 0.73
CA MET A 52 9.47 -6.45 1.23
C MET A 52 10.44 -5.78 2.21
N VAL A 53 10.56 -6.33 3.43
CA VAL A 53 11.67 -5.98 4.35
C VAL A 53 12.56 -7.22 4.47
N GLY A 54 13.77 -7.14 3.92
CA GLY A 54 14.58 -8.34 3.67
C GLY A 54 13.83 -9.32 2.76
N THR A 55 13.61 -10.55 3.22
CA THR A 55 12.86 -11.60 2.50
C THR A 55 11.39 -11.69 2.91
N ARG A 56 10.88 -10.76 3.73
CA ARG A 56 9.54 -10.83 4.32
C ARG A 56 8.54 -9.95 3.57
N PRO A 57 7.48 -10.52 2.98
CA PRO A 57 6.44 -9.74 2.32
C PRO A 57 5.44 -9.18 3.33
N PHE A 58 5.12 -7.90 3.21
CA PHE A 58 4.04 -7.23 3.93
C PHE A 58 2.99 -6.76 2.94
N PHE A 59 1.72 -6.92 3.31
CA PHE A 59 0.58 -6.59 2.47
C PHE A 59 -0.26 -5.52 3.13
N TYR A 60 -0.75 -4.57 2.33
CA TYR A 60 -1.55 -3.46 2.80
C TYR A 60 -2.81 -3.30 1.95
N LYS A 61 -3.91 -2.91 2.58
CA LYS A 61 -5.09 -2.36 1.91
C LYS A 61 -5.22 -0.90 2.34
N VAL A 62 -4.96 0.02 1.42
CA VAL A 62 -4.98 1.46 1.67
C VAL A 62 -6.25 2.07 1.06
N PRO A 63 -7.28 2.38 1.86
CA PRO A 63 -8.44 3.12 1.35
C PRO A 63 -8.04 4.59 1.13
N VAL A 64 -7.95 5.02 -0.13
CA VAL A 64 -7.66 6.41 -0.48
C VAL A 64 -8.96 7.11 -0.87
N THR A 65 -9.26 8.22 -0.20
CA THR A 65 -10.40 9.08 -0.53
C THR A 65 -9.95 10.32 -1.31
N MET A 66 -10.90 10.95 -2.00
CA MET A 66 -10.69 12.25 -2.64
C MET A 66 -10.25 13.31 -1.62
N GLN A 67 -10.84 13.29 -0.42
CA GLN A 67 -10.51 14.20 0.66
C GLN A 67 -9.05 14.02 1.12
N LEU A 68 -8.60 12.77 1.34
CA LEU A 68 -7.21 12.47 1.65
C LEU A 68 -6.27 12.95 0.54
N SER A 69 -6.60 12.63 -0.71
CA SER A 69 -5.82 13.04 -1.89
C SER A 69 -5.66 14.55 -2.00
N ASN A 70 -6.74 15.30 -1.77
CA ASN A 70 -6.75 16.76 -1.83
C ASN A 70 -5.95 17.37 -0.67
N CYS A 71 -6.11 16.85 0.54
CA CYS A 71 -5.33 17.30 1.70
C CYS A 71 -3.83 17.12 1.45
N VAL A 72 -3.41 15.96 0.96
CA VAL A 72 -1.99 15.70 0.63
C VAL A 72 -1.48 16.62 -0.47
N ALA A 73 -2.27 16.85 -1.52
CA ALA A 73 -1.90 17.76 -2.61
C ALA A 73 -1.71 19.21 -2.14
N ASN A 74 -2.48 19.64 -1.13
CA ASN A 74 -2.46 21.00 -0.59
C ASN A 74 -1.59 21.16 0.66
N GLY A 75 -0.90 20.10 1.11
CA GLY A 75 -0.12 20.13 2.35
C GLY A 75 -0.96 20.30 3.63
N GLN A 76 -2.21 19.85 3.61
CA GLN A 76 -3.15 19.92 4.73
C GLN A 76 -3.31 18.57 5.42
N TYR A 77 -3.70 18.61 6.70
CA TYR A 77 -4.09 17.41 7.43
C TYR A 77 -5.54 17.04 7.12
N PRO A 78 -5.84 15.74 6.90
CA PRO A 78 -7.21 15.31 6.68
C PRO A 78 -8.02 15.38 7.98
N SER A 79 -9.31 15.72 7.87
CA SER A 79 -10.22 15.80 9.02
C SER A 79 -10.61 14.42 9.57
N GLN A 80 -10.59 13.39 8.72
CA GLN A 80 -10.88 12.02 9.09
C GLN A 80 -9.61 11.16 9.01
N PRO A 81 -9.35 10.31 10.02
CA PRO A 81 -8.24 9.38 9.96
C PRO A 81 -8.48 8.34 8.87
N THR A 82 -7.42 7.99 8.15
CA THR A 82 -7.45 6.87 7.19
C THR A 82 -6.95 5.61 7.89
N VAL A 83 -7.80 4.60 7.99
CA VAL A 83 -7.46 3.32 8.61
C VAL A 83 -6.95 2.35 7.54
N VAL A 84 -5.69 1.94 7.67
CA VAL A 84 -5.03 1.02 6.74
C VAL A 84 -4.98 -0.37 7.35
N SER A 85 -5.42 -1.38 6.60
CA SER A 85 -5.27 -2.77 7.02
C SER A 85 -3.89 -3.27 6.59
N ARG A 86 -3.15 -3.87 7.53
CA ARG A 86 -1.83 -4.45 7.29
C ARG A 86 -1.85 -5.94 7.65
N CYS A 87 -1.33 -6.77 6.74
CA CYS A 87 -1.01 -8.17 7.01
C CYS A 87 0.51 -8.32 6.98
N ALA A 88 1.06 -8.76 8.12
CA ALA A 88 2.49 -8.93 8.32
C ALA A 88 2.81 -10.42 8.52
N PRO A 89 3.96 -10.90 8.03
CA PRO A 89 4.41 -12.24 8.33
C PRO A 89 4.80 -12.32 9.81
N PRO A 90 4.70 -13.51 10.44
CA PRO A 90 5.06 -13.71 11.84
C PRO A 90 6.48 -13.20 12.14
N ALA A 91 6.65 -12.62 13.34
CA ALA A 91 7.95 -12.18 13.82
C ALA A 91 8.79 -13.40 14.21
N GLN A 92 9.47 -14.01 13.24
CA GLN A 92 10.46 -15.07 13.48
C GLN A 92 11.88 -14.46 13.50
N PRO A 93 12.89 -15.15 14.03
CA PRO A 93 14.30 -14.83 13.76
C PRO A 93 14.55 -14.83 12.25
N MET A 94 15.51 -14.03 11.75
CA MET A 94 15.89 -14.07 10.34
C MET A 94 16.52 -15.43 10.04
N VAL A 95 15.73 -16.41 9.60
CA VAL A 95 16.25 -17.66 9.07
C VAL A 95 16.72 -17.37 7.64
N SER A 96 18.02 -17.52 7.41
CA SER A 96 18.67 -17.27 6.11
C SER A 96 18.16 -18.17 4.97
N GLY A 97 17.23 -19.10 5.23
CA GLY A 97 16.68 -20.06 4.26
C GLY A 97 15.51 -19.54 3.40
N GLY A 98 15.00 -18.33 3.63
CA GLY A 98 13.89 -17.80 2.80
C GLY A 98 12.57 -18.56 3.00
N MET A 99 11.85 -18.90 1.92
CA MET A 99 10.56 -19.64 1.95
C MET A 99 10.72 -21.17 1.95
N GLU A 100 11.86 -21.68 2.43
CA GLU A 100 12.15 -23.11 2.42
C GLU A 100 11.34 -23.88 3.48
N VAL A 101 10.88 -23.21 4.53
CA VAL A 101 10.06 -23.80 5.59
C VAL A 101 8.56 -23.58 5.29
N PRO A 102 7.75 -24.64 5.09
CA PRO A 102 6.34 -24.53 4.72
C PRO A 102 5.42 -24.04 5.86
N ASP A 103 5.94 -23.80 7.07
CA ASP A 103 5.16 -23.51 8.27
C ASP A 103 4.22 -22.30 8.12
N TYR A 104 4.55 -21.37 7.22
CA TYR A 104 3.66 -20.26 6.85
C TYR A 104 2.31 -20.69 6.25
N ARG A 105 2.18 -21.93 5.76
CA ARG A 105 0.91 -22.49 5.26
C ARG A 105 -0.02 -22.93 6.39
N TYR A 106 0.52 -23.37 7.53
CA TYR A 106 -0.29 -23.92 8.62
C TYR A 106 -0.88 -22.84 9.52
N THR A 107 -0.25 -21.66 9.60
CA THR A 107 -0.77 -20.52 10.40
C THR A 107 -1.77 -19.63 9.66
N ALA A 108 -2.05 -19.90 8.38
CA ALA A 108 -2.96 -19.12 7.54
C ALA A 108 -4.34 -19.76 7.34
N LEU A 109 -4.59 -20.91 7.98
CA LEU A 109 -5.88 -21.60 8.10
C LEU A 109 -6.40 -21.46 9.53
#